data_AF-Q86SK9-F1
#
_entry.id   AF-Q86SK9-F1
#
_cell.length_a   1.000
_cell.length_b   1.000
_cell.length_c   1.000
_cell.angle_alpha   90.00
_cell.angle_beta   90.00
_cell.angle_gamma   90.00
#
_symmetry.space_group_name_H-M   'P 1'
#
loop_
_entity.id
_entity.type
_entity.pdbx_description
1 polymer ?
#
loop_
_entity_poly.entity_id
_entity_poly.type
_entity_poly.pdbx_seq_one_letter_code
_entity_poly.pdbx_strand_id
1 'polypeptide(L)'
;MPGPATDAGKIPFCDAKEEIRAGLESSEGGGGPERPGARGQRQNIVWRNVVLMSLLHLGAVYSLVLIPKAKPLTLLWAYFCFLLAALGVTAGAHRLWSHRSYRAKLPLRIFLAVANSMAFQNDIFEWSRDHRAHHKYSETDADPHNARRGFFFSHIGWLFVRKHRDVIEKGRKLDVTDLLADPVVRIQRKYYKISVVLMCFVVPTLVPWYIWGESLWNSYFLASILRYTISLNISWLVNSAAHMYGNRPYDKHISPRQNPLVALGAIGEGFHNYHHTFPFDYSASEFGLNFNPTTWFIDFMCWLGLATDRKRATKPMIEARKARTGDSSA
;
A
#
# COMPACT_ATOMS: atom_id res chain seq x y z
N MET A 1 38.38 -18.54 -23.04
CA MET A 1 37.95 -19.19 -21.78
C MET A 1 36.99 -18.26 -21.04
N PRO A 2 35.67 -18.31 -21.26
CA PRO A 2 34.70 -17.59 -20.43
C PRO A 2 34.16 -18.53 -19.33
N GLY A 3 34.34 -18.16 -18.06
CA GLY A 3 33.75 -18.83 -16.90
C GLY A 3 32.24 -18.56 -16.79
N PRO A 4 31.49 -19.42 -16.07
CA PRO A 4 30.03 -19.43 -16.11
C PRO A 4 29.43 -18.28 -15.30
N ALA A 5 28.41 -17.63 -15.86
CA ALA A 5 27.60 -16.65 -15.17
C ALA A 5 26.80 -17.31 -14.04
N THR A 6 27.04 -16.86 -12.81
CA THR A 6 26.26 -17.21 -11.63
C THR A 6 24.87 -16.58 -11.70
N ASP A 7 23.83 -17.41 -11.67
CA ASP A 7 22.42 -17.05 -11.60
C ASP A 7 22.13 -16.30 -10.30
N ALA A 8 22.05 -14.97 -10.38
CA ALA A 8 21.78 -14.08 -9.26
C ALA A 8 20.29 -14.14 -8.87
N GLY A 9 20.00 -14.99 -7.89
CA GLY A 9 19.00 -14.78 -6.84
C GLY A 9 17.65 -14.21 -7.28
N LYS A 10 16.71 -15.09 -7.62
CA LYS A 10 15.27 -14.74 -7.69
C LYS A 10 14.86 -14.04 -6.39
N ILE A 11 14.44 -12.78 -6.49
CA ILE A 11 13.69 -12.05 -5.45
C ILE A 11 12.19 -12.16 -5.76
N PRO A 12 11.42 -13.09 -5.13
CA PRO A 12 9.96 -13.07 -5.28
C PRO A 12 9.23 -12.34 -4.14
N PHE A 13 8.48 -11.30 -4.46
CA PHE A 13 7.10 -11.25 -3.95
C PHE A 13 6.24 -11.96 -4.99
N CYS A 14 5.22 -12.71 -4.54
CA CYS A 14 4.49 -13.70 -5.34
C CYS A 14 4.24 -13.20 -6.76
N ASP A 15 4.78 -13.92 -7.75
CA ASP A 15 4.35 -13.72 -9.12
C ASP A 15 2.86 -14.08 -9.15
N ALA A 16 1.99 -13.14 -9.55
CA ALA A 16 0.57 -13.43 -9.75
C ALA A 16 0.36 -14.67 -10.65
N LYS A 17 1.35 -15.03 -11.49
CA LYS A 17 1.36 -16.29 -12.24
C LYS A 17 1.48 -17.54 -11.36
N GLU A 18 2.27 -17.52 -10.28
CA GLU A 18 2.39 -18.66 -9.35
C GLU A 18 1.10 -18.86 -8.54
N GLU A 19 0.40 -17.78 -8.15
CA GLU A 19 -0.91 -17.89 -7.51
C GLU A 19 -1.99 -18.42 -8.47
N ILE A 20 -1.96 -18.02 -9.75
CA ILE A 20 -2.87 -18.56 -10.77
C ILE A 20 -2.61 -20.06 -10.99
N ARG A 21 -1.34 -20.48 -11.04
CA ARG A 21 -0.98 -21.89 -11.25
C ARG A 21 -1.37 -22.76 -10.05
N ALA A 22 -1.08 -22.33 -8.82
CA ALA A 22 -1.49 -23.06 -7.61
C ALA A 22 -3.02 -23.10 -7.42
N GLY A 23 -3.73 -22.08 -7.89
CA GLY A 23 -5.20 -22.06 -7.90
C GLY A 23 -5.84 -23.00 -8.93
N LEU A 24 -5.14 -23.33 -10.01
CA LEU A 24 -5.60 -24.31 -11.01
C LEU A 24 -5.34 -25.75 -10.56
N GLU A 25 -4.16 -26.02 -9.98
CA GLU A 25 -3.79 -27.35 -9.48
C GLU A 25 -4.67 -27.81 -8.28
N SER A 26 -5.28 -26.87 -7.56
CA SER A 26 -6.27 -27.17 -6.49
C SER A 26 -7.72 -27.29 -6.97
N SER A 27 -8.01 -26.88 -8.21
CA SER A 27 -9.35 -26.95 -8.81
C SER A 27 -9.58 -28.24 -9.61
N GLU A 28 -8.53 -28.99 -9.95
CA GLU A 28 -8.63 -30.21 -10.77
C GLU A 28 -8.83 -31.50 -9.95
N GLY A 29 -8.92 -31.39 -8.61
CA GLY A 29 -9.21 -32.49 -7.69
C GLY A 29 -10.64 -32.47 -7.13
N GLY A 30 -11.55 -33.18 -7.77
CA GLY A 30 -12.77 -33.83 -7.25
C GLY A 30 -13.59 -33.22 -6.08
N GLY A 31 -14.90 -32.98 -6.36
CA GLY A 31 -15.97 -33.61 -5.57
C GLY A 31 -16.74 -32.79 -4.52
N GLY A 32 -18.01 -32.49 -4.84
CA GLY A 32 -19.11 -32.40 -3.86
C GLY A 32 -19.62 -31.00 -3.50
N PRO A 33 -20.94 -30.81 -3.28
CA PRO A 33 -21.49 -29.53 -2.86
C PRO A 33 -21.13 -29.26 -1.39
N GLU A 34 -20.29 -28.25 -1.15
CA GLU A 34 -19.90 -27.83 0.20
C GLU A 34 -21.08 -27.19 0.96
N ARG A 35 -21.36 -27.73 2.14
CA ARG A 35 -22.34 -27.21 3.10
C ARG A 35 -21.88 -25.85 3.65
N PRO A 36 -22.75 -24.83 3.77
CA PRO A 36 -22.39 -23.56 4.38
C PRO A 36 -22.19 -23.76 5.89
N GLY A 37 -20.96 -23.63 6.37
CA GLY A 37 -20.62 -23.79 7.80
C GLY A 37 -19.28 -24.48 8.10
N ALA A 38 -18.47 -24.80 7.07
CA ALA A 38 -17.16 -25.41 7.29
C ALA A 38 -16.21 -24.43 8.02
N ARG A 39 -15.94 -24.77 9.29
CA ARG A 39 -14.85 -24.24 10.12
C ARG A 39 -13.58 -24.02 9.30
N GLY A 40 -13.15 -22.76 9.27
CA GLY A 40 -11.87 -22.22 8.79
C GLY A 40 -11.04 -23.13 7.88
N GLN A 41 -11.08 -22.87 6.57
CA GLN A 41 -10.10 -23.42 5.63
C GLN A 41 -8.69 -23.19 6.19
N ARG A 42 -7.94 -24.28 6.42
CA ARG A 42 -6.61 -24.23 7.02
C ARG A 42 -5.72 -23.31 6.18
N GLN A 43 -5.21 -22.24 6.78
CA GLN A 43 -4.41 -21.26 6.04
C GLN A 43 -3.06 -21.87 5.66
N ASN A 44 -2.71 -21.77 4.38
CA ASN A 44 -1.41 -22.23 3.87
C ASN A 44 -0.36 -21.12 4.11
N ILE A 45 0.52 -21.35 5.08
CA ILE A 45 1.59 -20.41 5.45
C ILE A 45 2.66 -20.36 4.35
N VAL A 46 3.03 -19.14 3.96
CA VAL A 46 4.13 -18.85 3.05
C VAL A 46 5.37 -18.54 3.89
N TRP A 47 6.06 -19.59 4.35
CA TRP A 47 7.22 -19.49 5.27
C TRP A 47 8.32 -18.55 4.79
N ARG A 48 8.52 -18.45 3.48
CA ARG A 48 9.47 -17.51 2.90
C ARG A 48 9.13 -16.05 3.25
N ASN A 49 7.85 -15.67 3.20
CA ASN A 49 7.42 -14.31 3.55
C ASN A 49 7.58 -14.07 5.06
N VAL A 50 7.28 -15.09 5.88
CA VAL A 50 7.50 -15.03 7.33
C VAL A 50 8.97 -14.75 7.63
N VAL A 51 9.89 -15.54 7.08
CA VAL A 51 11.33 -15.38 7.30
C VAL A 51 11.82 -14.00 6.83
N LEU A 52 11.49 -13.59 5.60
CA LEU A 52 11.93 -12.30 5.07
C LEU A 52 11.41 -11.12 5.90
N MET A 53 10.17 -11.20 6.35
CA MET A 53 9.56 -10.14 7.15
C MET A 53 10.13 -10.11 8.57
N SER A 54 10.39 -11.27 9.17
CA SER A 54 11.11 -11.37 10.44
C SER A 54 12.50 -10.77 10.35
N LEU A 55 13.28 -11.11 9.30
CA LEU A 55 14.62 -10.54 9.09
C LEU A 55 14.57 -9.02 8.88
N LEU A 56 13.61 -8.51 8.11
CA LEU A 56 13.41 -7.07 7.90
C LEU A 56 13.18 -6.35 9.25
N HIS A 57 12.27 -6.87 10.08
CA HIS A 57 11.93 -6.25 11.36
C HIS A 57 13.06 -6.38 12.39
N LEU A 58 13.77 -7.52 12.43
CA LEU A 58 14.98 -7.68 13.24
C LEU A 58 16.07 -6.69 12.82
N GLY A 59 16.27 -6.52 11.51
CA GLY A 59 17.17 -5.52 10.95
C GLY A 59 16.78 -4.10 11.35
N ALA A 60 15.48 -3.77 11.33
CA ALA A 60 14.99 -2.46 11.74
C ALA A 60 15.16 -2.19 13.24
N VAL A 61 14.93 -3.20 14.10
CA VAL A 61 15.20 -3.10 15.54
C VAL A 61 16.70 -2.88 15.78
N TYR A 62 17.57 -3.60 15.07
CA TYR A 62 19.01 -3.37 15.10
C TYR A 62 19.38 -1.95 14.61
N SER A 63 18.73 -1.43 13.57
CA SER A 63 18.97 -0.06 13.08
C SER A 63 18.76 1.00 14.16
N LEU A 64 17.91 0.76 15.16
CA LEU A 64 17.71 1.72 16.26
C LEU A 64 19.00 1.99 17.04
N VAL A 65 19.89 1.00 17.19
CA VAL A 65 21.20 1.18 17.86
C VAL A 65 22.21 1.95 17.02
N LEU A 66 21.94 2.12 15.71
CA LEU A 66 22.78 2.88 14.78
C LEU A 66 22.38 4.35 14.68
N ILE A 67 21.16 4.73 15.12
CA ILE A 67 20.67 6.11 15.04
C ILE A 67 21.65 7.11 15.70
N PRO A 68 22.17 6.89 16.93
CA PRO A 68 23.11 7.82 17.54
C PRO A 68 24.45 7.95 16.81
N LYS A 69 24.79 6.98 15.94
CA LYS A 69 26.03 6.95 15.15
C LYS A 69 25.85 7.55 13.75
N ALA A 70 24.64 7.94 13.39
CA ALA A 70 24.31 8.46 12.08
C ALA A 70 24.64 9.95 11.96
N LYS A 71 25.08 10.36 10.78
CA LYS A 71 25.11 11.79 10.44
C LYS A 71 23.65 12.30 10.36
N PRO A 72 23.34 13.52 10.85
CA PRO A 72 21.98 14.07 10.80
C PRO A 72 21.39 14.10 9.37
N LEU A 73 22.23 14.34 8.35
CA LEU A 73 21.82 14.30 6.94
C LEU A 73 21.29 12.93 6.51
N THR A 74 21.80 11.84 7.07
CA THR A 74 21.31 10.47 6.80
C THR A 74 19.88 10.27 7.29
N LEU A 75 19.55 10.82 8.46
CA LEU A 75 18.19 10.76 9.02
C LEU A 75 17.22 11.65 8.23
N LEU A 76 17.65 12.85 7.84
CA LEU A 76 16.87 13.74 6.97
C LEU A 76 16.62 13.11 5.59
N TRP A 77 17.61 12.46 5.01
CA TRP A 77 17.48 11.73 3.76
C TRP A 77 16.53 10.54 3.87
N ALA A 78 16.66 9.73 4.93
CA ALA A 78 15.73 8.65 5.20
C ALA A 78 14.28 9.15 5.31
N TYR A 79 14.07 10.28 5.98
CA TYR A 79 12.76 10.92 6.07
C TYR A 79 12.27 11.44 4.71
N PHE A 80 13.14 12.04 3.90
CA PHE A 80 12.79 12.46 2.54
C PHE A 80 12.39 11.26 1.65
N CYS A 81 13.14 10.16 1.69
CA CYS A 81 12.76 8.91 1.02
C CYS A 81 11.43 8.35 1.54
N PHE A 82 11.17 8.45 2.85
CA PHE A 82 9.88 8.08 3.42
C PHE A 82 8.73 8.90 2.81
N LEU A 83 8.88 10.22 2.67
CA LEU A 83 7.87 11.08 2.05
C LEU A 83 7.64 10.73 0.57
N LEU A 84 8.70 10.47 -0.19
CA LEU A 84 8.59 10.03 -1.58
C LEU A 84 7.84 8.70 -1.69
N ALA A 85 8.24 7.70 -0.91
CA ALA A 85 7.57 6.40 -0.87
C ALA A 85 6.08 6.56 -0.52
N ALA A 86 5.76 7.38 0.48
CA ALA A 86 4.39 7.66 0.88
C ALA A 86 3.59 8.29 -0.27
N LEU A 87 4.09 9.33 -0.95
CA LEU A 87 3.42 9.92 -2.12
C LEU A 87 3.20 8.90 -3.25
N GLY A 88 4.15 8.01 -3.48
CA GLY A 88 4.02 6.93 -4.46
C GLY A 88 2.86 5.96 -4.17
N VAL A 89 2.53 5.78 -2.89
CA VAL A 89 1.36 5.00 -2.46
C VAL A 89 0.11 5.87 -2.46
N THR A 90 0.09 6.98 -1.73
CA THR A 90 -1.11 7.78 -1.44
C THR A 90 -1.59 8.58 -2.64
N ALA A 91 -0.73 9.41 -3.25
CA ALA A 91 -1.08 10.14 -4.47
C ALA A 91 -1.11 9.20 -5.69
N GLY A 92 -0.17 8.25 -5.75
CA GLY A 92 -0.06 7.27 -6.83
C GLY A 92 -1.04 6.10 -6.74
N ALA A 93 -0.57 4.97 -6.19
CA ALA A 93 -1.30 3.69 -6.23
C ALA A 93 -2.75 3.80 -5.76
N HIS A 94 -2.99 4.58 -4.72
CA HIS A 94 -4.29 4.76 -4.08
C HIS A 94 -5.19 5.74 -4.84
N ARG A 95 -4.95 7.04 -4.75
CA ARG A 95 -5.89 8.07 -5.25
C ARG A 95 -5.93 8.10 -6.79
N LEU A 96 -4.78 7.99 -7.46
CA LEU A 96 -4.72 8.03 -8.92
C LEU A 96 -5.15 6.71 -9.57
N TRP A 97 -4.43 5.62 -9.30
CA TRP A 97 -4.62 4.37 -10.06
C TRP A 97 -5.76 3.51 -9.51
N SER A 98 -5.95 3.40 -8.19
CA SER A 98 -7.04 2.59 -7.64
C SER A 98 -8.39 3.27 -7.79
N HIS A 99 -8.48 4.54 -7.41
CA HIS A 99 -9.75 5.28 -7.29
C HIS A 99 -10.07 6.22 -8.46
N ARG A 100 -9.11 6.50 -9.34
CA ARG A 100 -9.31 7.38 -10.50
C ARG A 100 -9.91 8.74 -10.05
N SER A 101 -9.45 9.26 -8.90
CA SER A 101 -10.02 10.44 -8.24
C SER A 101 -9.53 11.77 -8.83
N TYR A 102 -8.46 11.71 -9.62
CA TYR A 102 -7.94 12.81 -10.43
C TYR A 102 -7.23 12.24 -11.66
N ARG A 103 -6.81 13.10 -12.59
CA ARG A 103 -5.98 12.73 -13.73
C ARG A 103 -4.59 13.34 -13.61
N ALA A 104 -3.57 12.61 -14.05
CA ALA A 104 -2.18 13.04 -14.03
C ALA A 104 -1.57 12.98 -15.43
N LYS A 105 -0.85 14.05 -15.82
CA LYS A 105 -0.03 14.06 -17.04
C LYS A 105 1.12 13.06 -16.93
N LEU A 106 1.70 12.70 -18.08
CA LEU A 106 2.77 11.69 -18.15
C LEU A 106 3.95 11.95 -17.18
N PRO A 107 4.50 13.18 -17.02
CA PRO A 107 5.60 13.42 -16.09
C PRO A 107 5.26 13.06 -14.63
N LEU A 108 4.06 13.45 -14.17
CA LEU A 108 3.61 13.14 -12.82
C LEU A 108 3.36 11.65 -12.62
N ARG A 109 2.78 10.96 -13.62
CA ARG A 109 2.59 9.50 -13.56
C ARG A 109 3.92 8.77 -13.44
N ILE A 110 4.94 9.17 -14.22
CA ILE A 110 6.28 8.58 -14.15
C ILE A 110 6.89 8.82 -12.76
N PHE A 111 6.84 10.06 -12.25
CA PHE A 111 7.33 10.39 -10.91
C PHE A 111 6.67 9.51 -9.84
N LEU A 112 5.34 9.41 -9.83
CA LEU A 112 4.60 8.62 -8.86
C LEU A 112 4.89 7.12 -8.98
N ALA A 113 5.17 6.60 -10.18
CA ALA A 113 5.53 5.19 -10.37
C ALA A 113 6.95 4.86 -9.86
N VAL A 114 7.90 5.78 -10.04
CA VAL A 114 9.24 5.69 -9.46
C VAL A 114 9.17 5.77 -7.93
N ALA A 115 8.42 6.73 -7.42
CA ALA A 115 8.16 6.89 -5.98
C ALA A 115 7.46 5.65 -5.39
N ASN A 116 6.49 5.06 -6.09
CA ASN A 116 5.84 3.82 -5.68
C ASN A 116 6.82 2.64 -5.60
N SER A 117 7.79 2.57 -6.51
CA SER A 117 8.84 1.54 -6.45
C SER A 117 9.73 1.66 -5.20
N MET A 118 9.93 2.87 -4.67
CA MET A 118 10.62 3.08 -3.38
C MET A 118 9.82 2.56 -2.19
N ALA A 119 8.48 2.56 -2.28
CA ALA A 119 7.60 2.06 -1.23
C ALA A 119 7.57 0.53 -1.13
N PHE A 120 7.84 -0.17 -2.24
CA PHE A 120 7.94 -1.63 -2.31
C PHE A 120 6.74 -2.36 -1.67
N GLN A 121 5.52 -2.08 -2.19
CA GLN A 121 4.26 -2.70 -1.76
C GLN A 121 3.55 -3.44 -2.91
N ASN A 122 4.27 -4.27 -3.67
CA ASN A 122 3.84 -4.80 -4.98
C ASN A 122 3.74 -3.73 -6.08
N ASP A 123 3.63 -4.18 -7.34
CA ASP A 123 3.51 -3.28 -8.48
C ASP A 123 2.13 -2.59 -8.50
N ILE A 124 2.03 -1.48 -9.23
CA ILE A 124 0.83 -0.62 -9.21
C ILE A 124 -0.43 -1.40 -9.59
N PHE A 125 -0.33 -2.33 -10.55
CA PHE A 125 -1.48 -3.11 -11.01
C PHE A 125 -1.97 -4.05 -9.91
N GLU A 126 -1.06 -4.79 -9.26
CA GLU A 126 -1.43 -5.70 -8.18
C GLU A 126 -1.99 -4.95 -6.97
N TRP A 127 -1.31 -3.88 -6.53
CA TRP A 127 -1.78 -3.05 -5.42
C TRP A 127 -3.17 -2.50 -5.71
N SER A 128 -3.40 -1.96 -6.91
CA SER A 128 -4.68 -1.35 -7.27
C SER A 128 -5.81 -2.37 -7.41
N ARG A 129 -5.52 -3.57 -7.95
CA ARG A 129 -6.50 -4.65 -8.02
C ARG A 129 -6.94 -5.08 -6.62
N ASP A 130 -5.97 -5.32 -5.74
CA ASP A 130 -6.23 -5.76 -4.37
C ASP A 130 -6.98 -4.66 -3.58
N HIS A 131 -6.64 -3.38 -3.79
CA HIS A 131 -7.32 -2.24 -3.17
C HIS A 131 -8.77 -2.07 -3.66
N ARG A 132 -9.03 -2.27 -4.96
CA ARG A 132 -10.40 -2.29 -5.51
C ARG A 132 -11.23 -3.44 -4.92
N ALA A 133 -10.62 -4.61 -4.71
CA ALA A 133 -11.27 -5.74 -4.05
C ALA A 133 -11.61 -5.40 -2.58
N HIS A 134 -10.66 -4.79 -1.87
CA HIS A 134 -10.83 -4.33 -0.49
C HIS A 134 -12.03 -3.38 -0.35
N HIS A 135 -12.14 -2.34 -1.20
CA HIS A 135 -13.30 -1.44 -1.14
C HIS A 135 -14.62 -2.12 -1.49
N LYS A 136 -14.64 -2.99 -2.52
CA LYS A 136 -15.89 -3.60 -3.01
C LYS A 136 -16.41 -4.68 -2.07
N TYR A 137 -15.52 -5.40 -1.40
CA TYR A 137 -15.85 -6.57 -0.59
C TYR A 137 -15.29 -6.47 0.84
N SER A 138 -15.14 -5.25 1.34
CA SER A 138 -14.65 -4.90 2.68
C SER A 138 -15.28 -5.79 3.75
N GLU A 139 -14.47 -6.29 4.69
CA GLU A 139 -14.92 -7.17 5.78
C GLU A 139 -15.55 -8.51 5.33
N THR A 140 -15.21 -9.01 4.14
CA THR A 140 -15.58 -10.36 3.69
C THR A 140 -14.33 -11.19 3.38
N ASP A 141 -14.49 -12.48 3.10
CA ASP A 141 -13.36 -13.31 2.67
C ASP A 141 -12.77 -12.93 1.30
N ALA A 142 -13.41 -12.02 0.56
CA ALA A 142 -12.85 -11.43 -0.66
C ALA A 142 -12.03 -10.16 -0.42
N ASP A 143 -11.96 -9.67 0.82
CA ASP A 143 -11.09 -8.58 1.23
C ASP A 143 -9.68 -9.15 1.54
N PRO A 144 -8.63 -8.75 0.80
CA PRO A 144 -7.27 -9.27 1.01
C PRO A 144 -6.75 -9.14 2.44
N HIS A 145 -7.16 -8.11 3.17
CA HIS A 145 -6.73 -7.81 4.53
C HIS A 145 -7.91 -7.69 5.51
N ASN A 146 -8.94 -8.51 5.29
CA ASN A 146 -10.17 -8.60 6.07
C ASN A 146 -9.96 -8.38 7.59
N ALA A 147 -10.34 -7.20 8.07
CA ALA A 147 -10.20 -6.79 9.47
C ALA A 147 -10.99 -7.66 10.46
N ARG A 148 -12.02 -8.41 10.02
CA ARG A 148 -12.75 -9.36 10.89
C ARG A 148 -11.91 -10.54 11.33
N ARG A 149 -10.78 -10.80 10.66
CA ARG A 149 -9.80 -11.83 11.06
C ARG A 149 -8.83 -11.35 12.14
N GLY A 150 -9.04 -10.15 12.68
CA GLY A 150 -8.29 -9.59 13.80
C GLY A 150 -7.10 -8.74 13.37
N PHE A 151 -6.60 -7.94 14.32
CA PHE A 151 -5.60 -6.91 14.06
C PHE A 151 -4.35 -7.46 13.37
N PHE A 152 -3.83 -8.59 13.86
CA PHE A 152 -2.62 -9.20 13.30
C PHE A 152 -2.80 -9.57 11.83
N PHE A 153 -3.94 -10.17 11.46
CA PHE A 153 -4.21 -10.56 10.07
C PHE A 153 -4.27 -9.33 9.16
N SER A 154 -5.05 -8.30 9.51
CA SER A 154 -5.19 -7.09 8.70
C SER A 154 -3.94 -6.22 8.66
N HIS A 155 -3.07 -6.30 9.68
CA HIS A 155 -1.83 -5.55 9.73
C HIS A 155 -0.76 -6.20 8.84
N ILE A 156 -0.42 -7.46 9.09
CA ILE A 156 0.71 -8.13 8.41
C ILE A 156 0.45 -9.61 8.11
N GLY A 157 -0.41 -10.28 8.88
CA GLY A 157 -0.64 -11.72 8.80
C GLY A 157 -1.19 -12.17 7.44
N TRP A 158 -1.92 -11.32 6.72
CA TRP A 158 -2.37 -11.60 5.36
C TRP A 158 -1.22 -11.81 4.36
N LEU A 159 -0.03 -11.24 4.62
CA LEU A 159 1.17 -11.44 3.80
C LEU A 159 1.85 -12.79 4.07
N PHE A 160 1.52 -13.46 5.16
CA PHE A 160 2.13 -14.72 5.58
C PHE A 160 1.36 -15.95 5.13
N VAL A 161 0.20 -15.77 4.50
CA VAL A 161 -0.65 -16.87 4.06
C VAL A 161 -1.05 -16.66 2.60
N ARG A 162 -1.44 -17.75 1.93
CA ARG A 162 -2.08 -17.64 0.62
C ARG A 162 -3.40 -16.89 0.73
N LYS A 163 -3.70 -16.06 -0.28
CA LYS A 163 -4.98 -15.34 -0.40
C LYS A 163 -6.15 -16.34 -0.36
N HIS A 164 -7.25 -15.94 0.26
CA HIS A 164 -8.48 -16.72 0.24
C HIS A 164 -8.99 -16.87 -1.21
N ARG A 165 -9.65 -17.98 -1.52
CA ARG A 165 -10.16 -18.25 -2.88
C ARG A 165 -11.07 -17.13 -3.40
N ASP A 166 -11.95 -16.62 -2.54
CA ASP A 166 -12.81 -15.46 -2.84
C ASP A 166 -12.04 -14.21 -3.30
N VAL A 167 -10.85 -13.93 -2.74
CA VAL A 167 -10.02 -12.79 -3.18
C VAL A 167 -9.62 -12.97 -4.64
N ILE A 168 -9.23 -14.19 -5.01
CA ILE A 168 -8.81 -14.52 -6.38
C ILE A 168 -10.02 -14.49 -7.32
N GLU A 169 -11.11 -15.16 -6.95
CA GLU A 169 -12.30 -15.30 -7.79
C GLU A 169 -13.05 -13.98 -7.98
N LYS A 170 -13.28 -13.21 -6.91
CA LYS A 170 -13.95 -11.90 -7.01
C LYS A 170 -13.03 -10.81 -7.54
N GLY A 171 -11.72 -10.92 -7.30
CA GLY A 171 -10.71 -10.02 -7.86
C GLY A 171 -10.62 -10.11 -9.39
N ARG A 172 -10.77 -11.31 -9.99
CA ARG A 172 -10.83 -11.50 -11.45
C ARG A 172 -12.03 -10.82 -12.12
N LYS A 173 -13.09 -10.54 -11.35
CA LYS A 173 -14.32 -9.88 -11.83
C LYS A 173 -14.25 -8.35 -11.76
N LEU A 174 -13.15 -7.78 -11.26
CA LEU A 174 -12.96 -6.34 -11.21
C LEU A 174 -12.51 -5.81 -12.57
N ASP A 175 -13.08 -4.68 -12.99
CA ASP A 175 -12.56 -3.94 -14.11
C ASP A 175 -11.19 -3.35 -13.74
N VAL A 176 -10.16 -3.75 -14.50
CA VAL A 176 -8.78 -3.29 -14.41
C VAL A 176 -8.23 -2.87 -15.78
N THR A 177 -9.12 -2.68 -16.76
CA THR A 177 -8.74 -2.37 -18.16
C THR A 177 -7.99 -1.04 -18.26
N ASP A 178 -8.35 -0.06 -17.42
CA ASP A 178 -7.66 1.22 -17.29
C ASP A 178 -6.20 1.09 -16.86
N LEU A 179 -5.90 0.18 -15.93
CA LEU A 179 -4.55 -0.09 -15.45
C LEU A 179 -3.71 -0.78 -16.52
N LEU A 180 -4.33 -1.69 -17.28
CA LEU A 180 -3.69 -2.37 -18.41
C LEU A 180 -3.45 -1.43 -19.60
N ALA A 181 -4.28 -0.41 -19.77
CA ALA A 181 -4.13 0.59 -20.82
C ALA A 181 -2.99 1.59 -20.51
N ASP A 182 -2.69 1.87 -19.23
CA ASP A 182 -1.65 2.84 -18.87
C ASP A 182 -0.24 2.28 -19.13
N PRO A 183 0.55 2.88 -20.06
CA PRO A 183 1.91 2.43 -20.33
C PRO A 183 2.84 2.54 -19.12
N VAL A 184 2.64 3.51 -18.22
CA VAL A 184 3.47 3.68 -17.03
C VAL A 184 3.30 2.49 -16.08
N VAL A 185 2.05 2.07 -15.86
CA VAL A 185 1.72 0.90 -15.02
C VAL A 185 2.31 -0.38 -15.64
N ARG A 186 2.15 -0.57 -16.95
CA ARG A 186 2.72 -1.74 -17.65
C ARG A 186 4.24 -1.79 -17.57
N ILE A 187 4.93 -0.66 -17.78
CA ILE A 187 6.39 -0.57 -17.71
C ILE A 187 6.85 -0.85 -16.27
N GLN A 188 6.22 -0.22 -15.27
CA GLN A 188 6.57 -0.43 -13.87
C GLN A 188 6.38 -1.90 -13.46
N ARG A 189 5.28 -2.54 -13.86
CA ARG A 189 5.07 -3.99 -13.64
C ARG A 189 6.13 -4.85 -14.34
N LYS A 190 6.48 -4.55 -15.60
CA LYS A 190 7.48 -5.29 -16.36
C LYS A 190 8.87 -5.25 -15.71
N TYR A 191 9.26 -4.09 -15.18
CA TYR A 191 10.58 -3.88 -14.58
C TYR A 191 10.57 -3.82 -13.05
N TYR A 192 9.48 -4.26 -12.42
CA TYR A 192 9.20 -4.05 -10.99
C TYR A 192 10.35 -4.50 -10.09
N LYS A 193 10.89 -5.70 -10.32
CA LYS A 193 11.98 -6.26 -9.52
C LYS A 193 13.22 -5.36 -9.53
N ILE A 194 13.60 -4.85 -10.71
CA ILE A 194 14.75 -3.97 -10.84
C ILE A 194 14.43 -2.60 -10.23
N SER A 195 13.24 -2.05 -10.47
CA SER A 195 12.86 -0.74 -9.95
C SER A 195 12.79 -0.72 -8.42
N VAL A 196 12.31 -1.77 -7.76
CA VAL A 196 12.28 -1.82 -6.28
C VAL A 196 13.66 -2.01 -5.68
N VAL A 197 14.53 -2.84 -6.27
CA VAL A 197 15.92 -2.99 -5.79
C VAL A 197 16.64 -1.65 -5.87
N LEU A 198 16.51 -0.96 -7.00
CA LEU A 198 17.12 0.35 -7.19
C LEU A 198 16.53 1.40 -6.26
N MET A 199 15.21 1.57 -6.25
CA MET A 199 14.58 2.71 -5.57
C MET A 199 14.40 2.51 -4.06
N CYS A 200 14.17 1.28 -3.58
CA CYS A 200 13.99 1.00 -2.15
C CYS A 200 15.31 0.76 -1.41
N PHE A 201 16.29 0.13 -2.07
CA PHE A 201 17.55 -0.27 -1.40
C PHE A 201 18.76 0.49 -1.91
N VAL A 202 19.04 0.47 -3.22
CA VAL A 202 20.30 1.02 -3.75
C VAL A 202 20.37 2.54 -3.63
N VAL A 203 19.38 3.28 -4.15
CA VAL A 203 19.39 4.76 -4.11
C VAL A 203 19.39 5.29 -2.68
N PRO A 204 18.52 4.82 -1.75
CA PRO A 204 18.56 5.32 -0.38
C PRO A 204 19.86 4.99 0.35
N THR A 205 20.56 3.89 0.00
CA THR A 205 21.85 3.51 0.59
C THR A 205 23.03 4.27 0.01
N LEU A 206 23.10 4.45 -1.32
CA LEU A 206 24.28 5.03 -1.97
C LEU A 206 24.35 6.55 -1.82
N VAL A 207 23.21 7.24 -1.76
CA VAL A 207 23.19 8.71 -1.65
C VAL A 207 23.91 9.21 -0.39
N PRO A 208 23.62 8.71 0.84
CA PRO A 208 24.33 9.13 2.04
C PRO A 208 25.81 8.78 2.04
N TRP A 209 26.13 7.59 1.53
CA TRP A 209 27.51 7.12 1.43
C TRP A 209 28.35 8.01 0.50
N TYR A 210 27.82 8.34 -0.68
CA TYR A 210 28.57 9.08 -1.68
C TYR A 210 28.58 10.60 -1.44
N ILE A 211 27.47 11.20 -1.01
CA ILE A 211 27.34 12.68 -0.95
C ILE A 211 27.92 13.27 0.34
N TRP A 212 27.74 12.64 1.50
CA TRP A 212 28.22 13.18 2.78
C TRP A 212 29.03 12.20 3.63
N GLY A 213 29.51 11.11 3.01
CA GLY A 213 30.46 10.19 3.61
C GLY A 213 29.91 9.43 4.83
N GLU A 214 28.61 9.11 4.84
CA GLU A 214 28.06 8.15 5.81
C GLU A 214 28.64 6.75 5.55
N SER A 215 28.76 5.89 6.57
CA SER A 215 29.15 4.50 6.32
C SER A 215 28.09 3.78 5.48
N LEU A 216 28.50 2.88 4.57
CA LEU A 216 27.56 2.03 3.82
C LEU A 216 26.63 1.26 4.75
N TRP A 217 27.15 0.81 5.89
CA TRP A 217 26.40 0.08 6.90
C TRP A 217 25.27 0.92 7.52
N ASN A 218 25.57 2.13 8.02
CA ASN A 218 24.56 3.03 8.55
C ASN A 218 23.56 3.44 7.46
N SER A 219 24.03 3.74 6.25
CA SER A 219 23.19 4.16 5.14
C SER A 219 22.16 3.08 4.79
N TYR A 220 22.60 1.84 4.67
CA TYR A 220 21.73 0.70 4.38
C TYR A 220 20.71 0.45 5.50
N PHE A 221 21.17 0.34 6.76
CA PHE A 221 20.28 0.02 7.86
C PHE A 221 19.30 1.15 8.19
N LEU A 222 19.68 2.41 8.03
CA LEU A 222 18.83 3.56 8.38
C LEU A 222 17.97 4.03 7.20
N ALA A 223 18.57 4.38 6.06
CA ALA A 223 17.84 4.94 4.92
C ALA A 223 17.11 3.87 4.08
N SER A 224 17.50 2.59 4.18
CA SER A 224 16.79 1.48 3.56
C SER A 224 15.98 0.65 4.56
N ILE A 225 16.61 -0.11 5.45
CA ILE A 225 15.90 -1.11 6.28
C ILE A 225 14.92 -0.48 7.26
N LEU A 226 15.37 0.45 8.11
CA LEU A 226 14.53 1.11 9.11
C LEU A 226 13.42 1.91 8.44
N ARG A 227 13.78 2.76 7.48
CA ARG A 227 12.84 3.57 6.69
C ARG A 227 11.78 2.71 6.01
N TYR A 228 12.15 1.61 5.35
CA TYR A 228 11.20 0.71 4.69
C TYR A 228 10.25 0.06 5.69
N THR A 229 10.78 -0.43 6.81
CA THR A 229 9.99 -1.08 7.86
C THR A 229 8.98 -0.12 8.47
N ILE A 230 9.40 1.12 8.75
CA ILE A 230 8.50 2.18 9.23
C ILE A 230 7.43 2.50 8.18
N SER A 231 7.81 2.67 6.90
CA SER A 231 6.84 2.89 5.81
C SER A 231 5.78 1.80 5.74
N LEU A 232 6.18 0.53 5.82
CA LEU A 232 5.24 -0.59 5.79
C LEU A 232 4.27 -0.56 6.97
N ASN A 233 4.77 -0.45 8.20
CA ASN A 233 3.94 -0.47 9.40
C ASN A 233 2.96 0.72 9.42
N ILE A 234 3.38 1.90 8.95
CA ILE A 234 2.49 3.06 8.78
C ILE A 234 1.39 2.78 7.77
N SER A 235 1.71 2.20 6.60
CA SER A 235 0.68 1.80 5.63
C SER A 235 -0.27 0.73 6.18
N TRP A 236 0.25 -0.26 6.91
CA TRP A 236 -0.55 -1.34 7.49
C TRP A 236 -1.45 -0.89 8.64
N LEU A 237 -1.11 0.20 9.33
CA LEU A 237 -2.01 0.83 10.31
C LEU A 237 -3.31 1.31 9.67
N VAL A 238 -3.31 1.66 8.37
CA VAL A 238 -4.54 1.99 7.64
C VAL A 238 -5.46 0.77 7.57
N ASN A 239 -4.93 -0.40 7.18
CA ASN A 239 -5.72 -1.62 7.06
C ASN A 239 -6.18 -2.21 8.41
N SER A 240 -5.41 -1.94 9.47
CA SER A 240 -5.64 -2.52 10.80
C SER A 240 -6.29 -1.51 11.76
N ALA A 241 -5.53 -0.53 12.24
CA ALA A 241 -6.01 0.44 13.20
C ALA A 241 -7.18 1.28 12.65
N ALA A 242 -7.15 1.68 11.37
CA ALA A 242 -8.23 2.47 10.79
C ALA A 242 -9.49 1.66 10.43
N HIS A 243 -9.51 0.33 10.67
CA HIS A 243 -10.73 -0.49 10.65
C HIS A 243 -11.25 -0.86 12.05
N MET A 244 -10.48 -0.55 13.11
CA MET A 244 -10.77 -1.03 14.47
C MET A 244 -10.95 0.10 15.48
N TYR A 245 -10.12 1.15 15.42
CA TYR A 245 -10.06 2.20 16.43
C TYR A 245 -10.33 3.59 15.82
N GLY A 246 -11.28 4.32 16.41
CA GLY A 246 -11.70 5.64 15.94
C GLY A 246 -13.21 5.84 15.96
N ASN A 247 -13.70 6.92 15.36
CA ASN A 247 -15.13 7.22 15.20
C ASN A 247 -15.59 7.00 13.74
N ARG A 248 -16.91 7.05 13.50
CA ARG A 248 -17.54 6.78 12.20
C ARG A 248 -18.60 7.85 11.84
N PRO A 249 -18.16 9.10 11.67
CA PRO A 249 -19.06 10.24 11.49
C PRO A 249 -19.90 10.20 10.19
N TYR A 250 -19.49 9.43 9.18
CA TYR A 250 -20.17 9.38 7.88
C TYR A 250 -21.00 8.11 7.70
N ASP A 251 -20.49 6.96 8.15
CA ASP A 251 -21.21 5.69 8.09
C ASP A 251 -20.83 4.73 9.22
N LYS A 252 -21.75 4.52 10.16
CA LYS A 252 -21.61 3.63 11.31
C LYS A 252 -21.84 2.16 10.98
N HIS A 253 -22.30 1.84 9.78
CA HIS A 253 -22.60 0.46 9.35
C HIS A 253 -21.39 -0.23 8.71
N ILE A 254 -20.33 0.50 8.43
CA ILE A 254 -19.04 -0.04 7.97
C ILE A 254 -18.00 -0.03 9.10
N SER A 255 -16.95 -0.84 8.97
CA SER A 255 -15.86 -0.91 9.96
C SER A 255 -14.83 0.24 9.88
N PRO A 256 -14.44 0.78 8.71
CA PRO A 256 -13.51 1.90 8.57
C PRO A 256 -13.83 3.07 9.49
N ARG A 257 -12.80 3.67 10.09
CA ARG A 257 -12.88 4.69 11.16
C ARG A 257 -11.97 5.87 10.88
N GLN A 258 -12.31 7.05 11.40
CA GLN A 258 -11.35 8.15 11.46
C GLN A 258 -10.38 7.91 12.60
N ASN A 259 -9.09 7.90 12.32
CA ASN A 259 -8.05 7.73 13.32
C ASN A 259 -6.97 8.83 13.16
N PRO A 260 -6.92 9.83 14.07
CA PRO A 260 -5.97 10.93 13.98
C PRO A 260 -4.50 10.51 14.00
N LEU A 261 -4.16 9.46 14.74
CA LEU A 261 -2.78 8.95 14.82
C LEU A 261 -2.36 8.33 13.48
N VAL A 262 -3.26 7.58 12.84
CA VAL A 262 -3.03 7.06 11.48
C VAL A 262 -2.95 8.20 10.47
N ALA A 263 -3.78 9.24 10.60
CA ALA A 263 -3.75 10.38 9.69
C ALA A 263 -2.41 11.13 9.75
N LEU A 264 -1.84 11.28 10.95
CA LEU A 264 -0.52 11.86 11.16
C LEU A 264 0.59 10.99 10.55
N GLY A 265 0.61 9.70 10.87
CA GLY A 265 1.65 8.78 10.40
C GLY A 265 1.60 8.51 8.89
N ALA A 266 0.41 8.26 8.36
CA ALA A 266 0.16 7.91 6.96
C ALA A 266 -0.14 9.11 6.06
N ILE A 267 0.30 10.32 6.46
CA ILE A 267 0.29 11.53 5.61
C ILE A 267 -1.10 11.84 5.00
N GLY A 268 -2.15 11.70 5.81
CA GLY A 268 -3.54 12.02 5.44
C GLY A 268 -4.47 10.82 5.19
N GLU A 269 -3.99 9.58 5.26
CA GLU A 269 -4.81 8.39 4.96
C GLU A 269 -5.63 7.84 6.15
N GLY A 270 -5.54 8.47 7.32
CA GLY A 270 -6.29 8.04 8.52
C GLY A 270 -7.76 8.47 8.57
N PHE A 271 -8.24 9.23 7.57
CA PHE A 271 -9.64 9.61 7.43
C PHE A 271 -10.45 8.48 6.75
N HIS A 272 -10.34 7.27 7.29
CA HIS A 272 -10.74 6.05 6.59
C HIS A 272 -12.26 5.83 6.52
N ASN A 273 -13.03 6.31 7.50
CA ASN A 273 -14.51 6.28 7.43
C ASN A 273 -15.02 7.17 6.30
N TYR A 274 -14.43 8.37 6.15
CA TYR A 274 -14.74 9.24 5.00
C TYR A 274 -14.37 8.55 3.69
N HIS A 275 -13.15 8.04 3.63
CA HIS A 275 -12.61 7.44 2.41
C HIS A 275 -13.45 6.26 1.90
N HIS A 276 -13.84 5.32 2.77
CA HIS A 276 -14.71 4.21 2.36
C HIS A 276 -16.13 4.66 2.01
N THR A 277 -16.60 5.77 2.57
CA THR A 277 -17.91 6.34 2.25
C THR A 277 -17.91 7.07 0.90
N PHE A 278 -16.81 7.76 0.57
CA PHE A 278 -16.63 8.55 -0.65
C PHE A 278 -15.30 8.19 -1.36
N PRO A 279 -15.15 6.96 -1.88
CA PRO A 279 -13.87 6.47 -2.41
C PRO A 279 -13.36 7.25 -3.62
N PHE A 280 -14.26 7.93 -4.34
CA PHE A 280 -13.92 8.75 -5.50
C PHE A 280 -13.32 10.12 -5.16
N ASP A 281 -13.37 10.56 -3.89
CA ASP A 281 -12.88 11.86 -3.46
C ASP A 281 -11.33 11.89 -3.44
N TYR A 282 -10.73 12.82 -4.19
CA TYR A 282 -9.27 12.90 -4.32
C TYR A 282 -8.55 13.29 -3.03
N SER A 283 -9.24 13.93 -2.08
CA SER A 283 -8.66 14.32 -0.81
C SER A 283 -8.67 13.15 0.18
N ALA A 284 -9.50 12.13 -0.03
CA ALA A 284 -9.78 11.07 0.94
C ALA A 284 -10.19 11.59 2.34
N SER A 285 -10.62 12.86 2.43
CA SER A 285 -11.00 13.53 3.67
C SER A 285 -12.01 14.64 3.40
N GLU A 286 -12.86 14.94 4.38
CA GLU A 286 -13.75 16.09 4.31
C GLU A 286 -12.94 17.40 4.30
N PHE A 287 -13.53 18.45 3.72
CA PHE A 287 -12.95 19.79 3.65
C PHE A 287 -12.63 20.33 5.06
N GLY A 288 -11.43 20.88 5.26
CA GLY A 288 -11.07 21.58 6.49
C GLY A 288 -10.36 20.75 7.58
N LEU A 289 -10.12 19.44 7.37
CA LEU A 289 -9.15 18.72 8.20
C LEU A 289 -7.75 19.04 7.69
N ASN A 290 -7.04 19.84 8.50
CA ASN A 290 -5.91 20.63 8.02
C ASN A 290 -4.69 19.80 7.60
N PHE A 291 -4.43 18.64 8.21
CA PHE A 291 -3.21 17.89 7.93
C PHE A 291 -3.44 16.75 6.94
N ASN A 292 -3.36 17.07 5.64
CA ASN A 292 -3.37 16.07 4.56
C ASN A 292 -2.32 16.41 3.49
N PRO A 293 -1.03 16.13 3.75
CA PRO A 293 0.03 16.53 2.82
C PRO A 293 -0.07 15.88 1.44
N THR A 294 -0.71 14.71 1.32
CA THR A 294 -1.02 14.11 0.01
C THR A 294 -1.97 15.01 -0.81
N THR A 295 -3.02 15.55 -0.19
CA THR A 295 -3.93 16.52 -0.85
C THR A 295 -3.18 17.78 -1.26
N TRP A 296 -2.34 18.33 -0.38
CA TRP A 296 -1.52 19.51 -0.70
C TRP A 296 -0.59 19.27 -1.89
N PHE A 297 0.04 18.09 -1.96
CA PHE A 297 0.86 17.70 -3.10
C PHE A 297 0.04 17.66 -4.40
N ILE A 298 -1.14 17.01 -4.39
CA ILE A 298 -2.00 16.93 -5.58
C ILE A 298 -2.48 18.32 -6.02
N ASP A 299 -2.83 19.19 -5.07
CA ASP A 299 -3.26 20.57 -5.35
C ASP A 299 -2.13 21.39 -5.97
N PHE A 300 -0.90 21.25 -5.46
CA PHE A 300 0.29 21.87 -6.04
C PHE A 300 0.58 21.34 -7.46
N MET A 301 0.46 20.02 -7.68
CA MET A 301 0.58 19.45 -9.03
C MET A 301 -0.52 19.94 -9.98
N CYS A 302 -1.72 20.22 -9.47
CA CYS A 302 -2.79 20.82 -10.26
C CYS A 302 -2.48 22.27 -10.63
N TRP A 303 -1.90 23.04 -9.70
CA TRP A 303 -1.43 24.40 -9.95
C TRP A 303 -0.32 24.45 -11.01
N LEU A 304 0.61 23.47 -11.00
CA LEU A 304 1.61 23.28 -12.06
C LEU A 304 1.02 22.76 -13.40
N GLY A 305 -0.28 22.47 -13.45
CA GLY A 305 -0.93 21.90 -14.62
C GLY A 305 -0.51 20.45 -14.92
N LEU A 306 0.09 19.73 -13.97
CA LEU A 306 0.47 18.32 -14.08
C LEU A 306 -0.65 17.36 -13.63
N ALA A 307 -1.62 17.86 -12.86
CA ALA A 307 -2.83 17.15 -12.48
C ALA A 307 -4.10 17.93 -12.86
N THR A 308 -5.21 17.25 -13.13
CA THR A 308 -6.52 17.83 -13.46
C THR A 308 -7.65 16.95 -12.91
N ASP A 309 -8.91 17.36 -13.10
CA ASP A 309 -10.12 16.56 -12.83
C ASP A 309 -10.21 16.03 -11.38
N ARG A 310 -9.76 16.82 -10.39
CA ARG A 310 -9.85 16.49 -8.96
C ARG A 310 -11.31 16.36 -8.54
N LYS A 311 -11.79 15.13 -8.36
CA LYS A 311 -13.15 14.83 -7.94
C LYS A 311 -13.29 15.05 -6.44
N ARG A 312 -14.36 15.72 -6.02
CA ARG A 312 -14.63 15.97 -4.61
C ARG A 312 -16.09 15.73 -4.27
N ALA A 313 -16.35 15.20 -3.09
CA ALA A 313 -17.69 15.14 -2.54
C ALA A 313 -18.24 16.55 -2.28
N THR A 314 -19.48 16.80 -2.70
CA THR A 314 -20.13 18.08 -2.43
C THR A 314 -20.58 18.15 -0.97
N LYS A 315 -20.56 19.35 -0.38
CA LYS A 315 -21.01 19.56 1.01
C LYS A 315 -22.42 19.01 1.28
N PRO A 316 -23.44 19.24 0.43
CA PRO A 316 -24.77 18.66 0.63
C PRO A 316 -24.78 17.12 0.63
N MET A 317 -23.95 16.49 -0.20
CA MET A 317 -23.85 15.02 -0.24
C MET A 317 -23.22 14.46 1.04
N ILE A 318 -22.20 15.14 1.57
CA ILE A 318 -21.54 14.77 2.84
C ILE A 318 -22.53 14.92 3.99
N GLU A 319 -23.20 16.07 4.10
CA GLU A 319 -24.20 16.36 5.14
C GLU A 319 -25.37 15.37 5.10
N ALA A 320 -25.91 15.08 3.91
CA ALA A 320 -26.98 14.09 3.75
C ALA A 320 -26.53 12.69 4.18
N ARG A 321 -25.27 12.31 3.93
CA ARG A 321 -24.74 11.01 4.35
C ARG A 321 -24.53 10.94 5.86
N LYS A 322 -23.97 11.98 6.49
CA LYS A 322 -23.85 12.10 7.95
C LYS A 322 -25.21 11.97 8.63
N ALA A 323 -26.22 12.70 8.14
CA ALA A 323 -27.58 12.64 8.69
C ALA A 323 -28.20 11.24 8.56
N ARG A 324 -27.93 10.52 7.46
CA ARG A 324 -28.51 9.20 7.19
C ARG A 324 -27.81 8.07 7.95
N THR A 325 -26.48 8.06 8.01
CA THR A 325 -25.69 6.90 8.48
C THR A 325 -24.59 7.24 9.47
N GLY A 326 -24.38 8.50 9.84
CA GLY A 326 -23.36 8.90 10.80
C GLY A 326 -23.63 8.37 12.21
N ASP A 327 -22.56 8.28 13.02
CA ASP A 327 -22.62 7.96 14.45
C ASP A 327 -22.77 9.19 15.36
N SER A 328 -23.01 10.37 14.78
CA SER A 328 -23.14 11.66 15.49
C SER A 328 -21.87 12.15 16.20
N SER A 329 -20.69 11.59 15.88
CA SER A 329 -19.41 12.07 16.43
C SER A 329 -18.81 13.27 15.67
N ALA A 330 -19.54 13.82 14.69
CA ALA A 330 -19.05 14.78 13.70
C ALA A 330 -19.35 16.22 14.08
#